data_AF-A0A7L4P088-F1
#
_entry.id   AF-A0A7L4P088-F1
#
_cell.length_a   1.000
_cell.length_b   1.000
_cell.length_c   1.000
_cell.angle_alpha   90.00
_cell.angle_beta   90.00
_cell.angle_gamma   90.00
#
_symmetry.space_group_name_H-M   'P 1'
#
loop_
_entity.id
_entity.type
_entity.pdbx_description
1 polymer ?
#
loop_
_entity_poly.entity_id
_entity_poly.type
_entity_poly.pdbx_seq_one_letter_code
_entity_poly.pdbx_strand_id
1 'polypeptide(L)'
;MSNEDQKEFDKELIKALETTKEYKTWQESLFAIIGYANSENPGDKEFVRELMADHLIASIELQDGLEIAKFKASKKLNDDMMLDYSGQ
;
A
#
# COMPACT_ATOMS: atom_id res chain seq x y z
N MET A 1 4.36 -19.55 -13.86
CA MET A 1 4.62 -19.16 -12.47
C MET A 1 4.04 -20.23 -11.58
N SER A 2 4.84 -20.80 -10.70
CA SER A 2 4.37 -21.83 -9.76
C SER A 2 3.46 -21.22 -8.69
N ASN A 3 2.71 -22.05 -7.96
CA ASN A 3 1.92 -21.58 -6.81
C ASN A 3 2.80 -21.03 -5.68
N GLU A 4 4.07 -21.45 -5.61
CA GLU A 4 5.02 -20.96 -4.60
C GLU A 4 5.57 -19.59 -5.01
N ASP A 5 5.90 -19.42 -6.29
CA ASP A 5 6.37 -18.14 -6.85
C ASP A 5 5.30 -17.04 -6.68
N GLN A 6 4.02 -17.37 -6.90
CA GLN A 6 2.92 -16.42 -6.70
C GLN A 6 2.80 -16.00 -5.24
N LYS A 7 2.94 -16.93 -4.29
CA LYS A 7 2.88 -16.61 -2.85
C LYS A 7 4.04 -15.71 -2.42
N GLU A 8 5.25 -15.99 -2.90
CA GLU A 8 6.41 -15.14 -2.57
C GLU A 8 6.30 -13.77 -3.24
N PHE A 9 5.81 -13.72 -4.49
CA PHE A 9 5.49 -12.46 -5.17
C PHE A 9 4.48 -11.63 -4.36
N ASP A 10 3.37 -12.22 -3.93
CA ASP A 10 2.32 -11.51 -3.18
C ASP A 10 2.86 -10.94 -1.85
N LYS A 11 3.70 -11.71 -1.16
CA LYS A 11 4.34 -11.29 0.09
C LYS A 11 5.33 -10.14 -0.13
N GLU A 12 6.15 -10.21 -1.17
CA GLU A 12 7.07 -9.12 -1.51
C GLU A 12 6.34 -7.89 -2.06
N LEU A 13 5.21 -8.09 -2.74
CA LEU A 13 4.31 -7.02 -3.17
C LEU A 13 3.75 -6.25 -1.97
N ILE A 14 3.21 -6.96 -0.97
CA ILE A 14 2.68 -6.34 0.26
C ILE A 14 3.78 -5.53 0.96
N LYS A 15 4.95 -6.13 1.19
CA LYS A 15 6.08 -5.43 1.82
C LYS A 15 6.51 -4.20 1.03
N ALA A 16 6.60 -4.31 -0.30
CA ALA A 16 6.99 -3.19 -1.14
C ALA A 16 5.95 -2.07 -1.07
N LEU A 17 4.66 -2.41 -1.09
CA LEU A 17 3.56 -1.45 -0.99
C LEU A 17 3.61 -0.68 0.34
N GLU A 18 3.82 -1.38 1.46
CA GLU A 18 3.93 -0.75 2.80
C GLU A 18 5.06 0.28 2.91
N THR A 19 6.09 0.18 2.07
CA THR A 19 7.19 1.16 2.04
C THR A 19 6.90 2.41 1.22
N THR A 20 5.86 2.39 0.37
CA THR A 20 5.53 3.51 -0.51
C THR A 20 5.01 4.72 0.27
N LYS A 21 5.14 5.91 -0.30
CA LYS A 21 4.61 7.12 0.31
C LYS A 21 3.08 7.09 0.25
N GLU A 22 2.55 6.61 -0.86
CA GLU A 22 1.13 6.55 -1.18
C GLU A 22 0.38 5.65 -0.18
N TYR A 23 0.94 4.47 0.15
CA TYR A 23 0.38 3.62 1.21
C TYR A 23 0.36 4.31 2.58
N LYS A 24 1.43 5.02 2.94
CA LYS A 24 1.51 5.74 4.23
C LYS A 24 0.47 6.85 4.29
N THR A 25 0.32 7.64 3.23
CA THR A 25 -0.69 8.70 3.14
C THR A 25 -2.12 8.14 3.19
N TRP A 26 -2.37 7.01 2.51
CA TRP A 26 -3.65 6.30 2.61
C TRP A 26 -3.93 5.80 4.03
N GLN A 27 -2.93 5.25 4.70
CA GLN A 27 -3.05 4.77 6.09
C GLN A 27 -3.28 5.92 7.08
N GLU A 28 -2.53 7.01 6.93
CA GLU A 28 -2.66 8.21 7.78
C GLU A 28 -4.03 8.87 7.64
N SER A 29 -4.54 9.01 6.40
CA SER A 29 -5.90 9.56 6.17
C SER A 29 -6.99 8.68 6.78
N LEU A 30 -6.85 7.34 6.73
CA LEU A 30 -7.76 6.43 7.42
C LEU A 30 -7.71 6.61 8.94
N PHE A 31 -6.52 6.76 9.52
CA PHE A 31 -6.37 7.01 10.95
C PHE A 31 -6.92 8.36 11.38
N ALA A 32 -6.85 9.39 10.53
CA ALA A 32 -7.49 10.67 10.81
C ALA A 32 -9.02 10.52 10.91
N ILE A 33 -9.65 9.76 10.01
CA ILE A 33 -11.09 9.43 10.08
C ILE A 33 -11.42 8.69 11.38
N ILE A 34 -10.66 7.65 11.73
CA ILE A 34 -10.88 6.86 12.95
C ILE A 34 -10.68 7.73 14.20
N GLY A 35 -9.64 8.56 14.22
CA GLY A 35 -9.36 9.48 15.32
C GLY A 35 -10.49 10.48 15.52
N TYR A 36 -11.03 11.03 14.43
CA TYR A 36 -12.16 11.94 14.50
C TYR A 36 -13.46 11.25 14.96
N ALA A 37 -13.76 10.06 14.44
CA ALA A 37 -14.94 9.29 14.82
C ALA A 37 -14.97 8.92 16.31
N ASN A 38 -13.79 8.79 16.94
CA ASN A 38 -13.64 8.52 18.37
C ASN A 38 -13.40 9.79 19.22
N SER A 39 -13.51 10.98 18.63
CA SER A 39 -13.36 12.25 19.36
C SER A 39 -14.61 12.59 20.19
N GLU A 40 -14.46 13.46 21.18
CA GLU A 40 -15.55 13.86 22.08
C GLU A 40 -16.65 14.70 21.39
N ASN A 41 -16.42 15.17 20.15
CA ASN A 41 -17.39 15.99 19.40
C ASN A 41 -17.44 15.66 17.90
N PRO A 42 -17.97 14.50 17.50
CA PRO A 42 -17.99 14.02 16.12
C PRO A 42 -19.10 14.64 15.23
N GLY A 43 -19.55 15.88 15.54
CA GLY A 43 -20.71 16.50 14.89
C GLY A 43 -20.41 17.44 13.72
N ASP A 44 -19.14 17.72 13.43
CA ASP A 44 -18.72 18.64 12.37
C ASP A 44 -18.79 17.96 11.00
N LYS A 45 -19.92 18.13 10.34
CA LYS A 45 -20.19 17.54 9.02
C LYS A 45 -19.26 18.03 7.93
N GLU A 46 -18.72 19.25 8.03
CA GLU A 46 -17.83 19.77 7.01
C GLU A 46 -16.44 19.15 7.15
N PHE A 47 -15.93 19.09 8.38
CA PHE A 47 -14.68 18.39 8.65
C PHE A 47 -14.74 16.90 8.29
N VAL A 48 -15.86 16.22 8.56
CA VAL A 48 -16.07 14.83 8.10
C VAL A 48 -15.96 14.71 6.58
N ARG A 49 -16.50 15.67 5.81
CA ARG A 49 -16.42 15.64 4.35
C ARG A 49 -15.00 15.83 3.87
N GLU A 50 -14.24 16.74 4.49
CA GLU A 50 -12.83 16.95 4.19
C GLU A 50 -12.02 15.67 4.42
N LEU A 51 -12.16 15.03 5.58
CA LEU A 51 -11.48 13.77 5.88
C LEU A 51 -11.81 12.64 4.89
N MET A 52 -13.08 12.54 4.47
CA MET A 52 -13.51 11.55 3.49
C MET A 52 -12.99 11.86 2.08
N ALA A 53 -12.92 13.13 1.70
CA ALA A 53 -12.36 13.56 0.42
C ALA A 53 -10.85 13.27 0.37
N ASP A 54 -10.12 13.60 1.43
CA ASP A 54 -8.68 13.32 1.56
C ASP A 54 -8.41 11.81 1.45
N HIS A 55 -9.19 10.99 2.15
CA HIS A 55 -9.04 9.54 2.06
C HIS A 55 -9.39 8.98 0.68
N LEU A 56 -10.38 9.54 -0.01
CA LEU A 56 -10.69 9.17 -1.40
C LEU A 56 -9.54 9.51 -2.34
N ILE A 57 -8.96 10.71 -2.22
CA ILE A 57 -7.81 11.14 -3.01
C ILE A 57 -6.63 10.20 -2.75
N ALA A 58 -6.29 9.94 -1.48
CA ALA A 58 -5.23 9.02 -1.11
C ALA A 58 -5.48 7.59 -1.61
N SER A 59 -6.74 7.15 -1.68
CA SER A 59 -7.12 5.84 -2.24
C SER A 59 -6.92 5.76 -3.76
N ILE A 60 -7.06 6.88 -4.48
CA ILE A 60 -6.72 6.96 -5.90
C ILE A 60 -5.21 6.91 -6.07
N GLU A 61 -4.47 7.73 -5.32
CA GLU A 61 -2.99 7.76 -5.36
C GLU A 61 -2.35 6.42 -4.92
N LEU A 62 -3.05 5.64 -4.09
CA LEU A 62 -2.62 4.28 -3.72
C LEU A 62 -2.42 3.36 -4.95
N GLN A 63 -3.12 3.62 -6.05
CA GLN A 63 -2.94 2.87 -7.30
C GLN A 63 -1.52 3.06 -7.87
N ASP A 64 -0.98 4.28 -7.81
CA ASP A 64 0.39 4.57 -8.23
C ASP A 64 1.40 3.85 -7.33
N GLY A 65 1.14 3.86 -6.01
CA GLY A 65 1.91 3.09 -5.03
C GLY A 65 1.92 1.58 -5.34
N LEU A 66 0.78 1.03 -5.75
CA LEU A 66 0.65 -0.37 -6.15
C LEU A 66 1.47 -0.69 -7.41
N GLU A 67 1.50 0.20 -8.40
CA GLU A 67 2.33 0.01 -9.60
C GLU A 67 3.83 0.01 -9.26
N ILE A 68 4.27 0.94 -8.41
CA ILE A 68 5.64 0.99 -7.90
C ILE A 68 5.99 -0.31 -7.15
N ALA A 69 5.09 -0.79 -6.30
CA ALA A 69 5.29 -2.01 -5.52
C ALA A 69 5.36 -3.26 -6.41
N LYS A 70 4.49 -3.39 -7.43
CA LYS A 70 4.52 -4.47 -8.41
C LYS A 70 5.85 -4.53 -9.15
N PHE A 71 6.38 -3.37 -9.56
CA PHE A 71 7.69 -3.31 -10.22
C PHE A 71 8.80 -3.81 -9.29
N LYS A 72 8.85 -3.34 -8.04
CA LYS A 72 9.85 -3.76 -7.05
C LYS A 72 9.78 -5.26 -6.73
N ALA A 73 8.58 -5.78 -6.51
CA ALA A 73 8.36 -7.20 -6.22
C ALA A 73 8.77 -8.10 -7.40
N SER A 74 8.39 -7.72 -8.62
CA SER A 74 8.77 -8.45 -9.83
C SER A 74 10.28 -8.47 -10.03
N LYS A 75 10.95 -7.33 -9.81
CA LYS A 75 12.40 -7.23 -9.91
C LYS A 75 13.10 -8.14 -8.91
N LYS A 76 12.68 -8.12 -7.64
CA LYS A 76 13.27 -8.95 -6.60
C LYS A 76 13.13 -10.44 -6.89
N LEU A 77 11.95 -10.88 -7.32
CA LEU A 77 11.72 -12.28 -7.67
C LEU A 77 12.60 -12.74 -8.85
N ASN A 78 12.77 -11.87 -9.86
CA ASN A 78 13.69 -12.15 -10.96
C ASN A 78 15.16 -12.20 -10.51
N ASP A 79 15.59 -11.27 -9.65
CA ASP A 79 16.96 -11.23 -9.12
C ASP A 79 17.25 -12.50 -8.28
N ASP A 80 16.31 -12.93 -7.44
CA ASP A 80 16.42 -14.15 -6.62
C ASP A 80 16.49 -15.42 -7.50
N MET A 81 15.67 -15.51 -8.55
CA MET A 81 15.76 -16.60 -9.53
C MET A 81 17.12 -16.65 -10.22
N MET A 82 17.66 -15.50 -10.65
CA MET A 82 18.96 -15.46 -11.33
C MET A 82 20.12 -15.88 -10.40
N LEU A 83 20.03 -15.60 -9.10
CA LEU A 83 21.01 -16.05 -8.11
C LEU A 83 20.99 -17.58 -7.96
N ASP A 84 19.81 -18.20 -7.92
CA ASP A 84 19.68 -19.66 -7.84
C ASP A 84 20.28 -20.38 -9.07
N TYR A 85 20.21 -19.77 -10.26
CA TYR A 85 20.83 -20.32 -11.47
C TYR A 85 22.34 -20.08 -11.57
N SER A 86 22.89 -19.10 -10.85
CA SER A 86 24.33 -18.77 -10.89
C SER A 86 25.21 -19.64 -9.97
N GLY A 87 24.60 -20.49 -9.15
CA GLY A 87 25.27 -21.43 -8.25
C GLY A 87 25.40 -22.87 -8.78
N GLN A 88 25.04 -23.12 -10.05
CA GLN A 88 25.24 -24.41 -10.74
C GLN A 88 26.46 -24.41 -11.66
#